data_AF-A0AAU9H8H4-F1
#
_entry.id   AF-A0AAU9H8H4-F1
#
_cell.length_a   1.000
_cell.length_b   1.000
_cell.length_c   1.000
_cell.angle_alpha   90.00
_cell.angle_beta   90.00
_cell.angle_gamma   90.00
#
_symmetry.space_group_name_H-M   'P 1'
#
loop_
_entity.id
_entity.type
_entity.pdbx_description
1 polymer ?
#
loop_
_entity_poly.entity_id
_entity_poly.type
_entity_poly.pdbx_seq_one_letter_code
_entity_poly.pdbx_strand_id
1 'polypeptide(L)'
;MTFSHFVIQTKHGIIVEVSTVSSIRKNKVSKSNKKGLNPLYERNLEIIMMNMQNMMKQAQKLQKQMEKSQAELAATTFTGKSAQDLVVAELTGDKKVVNITFADAVVDPDDVETLQDMTVQALNDALGQIDEATKKSIGAFAGKLPF
;
A
#
# COMPACT_ATOMS: atom_id res chain seq x y z
N MET A 1 34.66 -4.28 -44.19
CA MET A 1 33.30 -4.77 -43.86
C MET A 1 33.33 -6.28 -43.89
N THR A 2 33.13 -6.93 -42.77
CA THR A 2 33.16 -8.40 -42.65
C THR A 2 31.79 -8.88 -42.21
N PHE A 3 31.04 -9.50 -43.12
CA PHE A 3 29.77 -10.17 -42.82
C PHE A 3 30.07 -11.59 -42.37
N SER A 4 29.85 -11.89 -41.10
CA SER A 4 29.93 -13.27 -40.60
C SER A 4 28.59 -13.97 -40.91
N HIS A 5 28.58 -14.86 -41.90
CA HIS A 5 27.40 -15.66 -42.24
C HIS A 5 27.37 -16.91 -41.37
N PHE A 6 26.27 -17.12 -40.64
CA PHE A 6 26.02 -18.36 -39.92
C PHE A 6 24.79 -19.03 -40.53
N VAL A 7 24.97 -20.18 -41.17
CA VAL A 7 23.91 -20.96 -41.79
C VAL A 7 23.53 -22.09 -40.84
N ILE A 8 22.30 -22.08 -40.31
CA ILE A 8 21.76 -23.17 -39.50
C ILE A 8 20.79 -23.97 -40.39
N GLN A 9 21.15 -25.21 -40.70
CA GLN A 9 20.34 -26.11 -41.54
C GLN A 9 19.49 -27.03 -40.64
N THR A 10 18.17 -27.07 -40.87
CA THR A 10 17.26 -28.02 -40.21
C THR A 10 16.66 -29.01 -41.21
N LYS A 11 16.34 -30.23 -40.73
CA LYS A 11 16.05 -31.46 -41.51
C LYS A 11 14.84 -31.42 -42.47
N HIS A 12 14.18 -30.28 -42.68
CA HIS A 12 13.00 -30.16 -43.55
C HIS A 12 13.13 -29.10 -44.66
N GLY A 13 14.36 -28.77 -45.07
CA GLY A 13 14.61 -28.10 -46.36
C GLY A 13 14.25 -26.61 -46.43
N ILE A 14 13.97 -25.94 -45.32
CA ILE A 14 13.73 -24.49 -45.29
C ILE A 14 15.01 -23.77 -44.85
N ILE A 15 15.55 -22.95 -45.74
CA ILE A 15 16.67 -22.04 -45.46
C ILE A 15 16.08 -20.70 -45.01
N VAL A 16 16.35 -20.29 -43.77
CA VAL A 16 15.93 -18.98 -43.25
C VAL A 16 17.16 -18.10 -43.14
N GLU A 17 17.24 -17.06 -43.97
CA GLU A 17 18.34 -16.10 -43.95
C GLU A 17 17.98 -14.95 -42.99
N VAL A 18 18.63 -14.89 -41.83
CA VAL A 18 18.42 -13.82 -40.84
C VAL A 18 19.46 -12.73 -41.05
N SER A 19 19.13 -11.72 -41.86
CA SER A 19 19.88 -10.47 -41.92
C SER A 19 19.35 -9.50 -40.86
N THR A 20 20.16 -9.19 -39.86
CA THR A 20 19.83 -8.15 -38.86
C THR A 20 20.16 -6.77 -39.43
N VAL A 21 19.13 -5.98 -39.74
CA VAL A 21 19.27 -4.55 -40.06
C VAL A 21 18.98 -3.74 -38.80
N SER A 22 20.05 -3.26 -38.16
CA SER A 22 20.00 -2.25 -37.11
C SER A 22 19.69 -0.89 -37.74
N SER A 23 18.51 -0.31 -37.47
CA SER A 23 18.27 1.13 -37.56
C SER A 23 16.97 1.58 -36.87
N ILE A 24 17.14 2.27 -35.75
CA ILE A 24 16.14 3.07 -35.03
C ILE A 24 16.04 4.45 -35.70
N ARG A 25 14.87 4.88 -36.20
CA ARG A 25 14.40 6.31 -36.16
C ARG A 25 13.00 6.53 -36.76
N LYS A 26 12.26 7.41 -36.07
CA LYS A 26 10.98 8.08 -36.38
C LYS A 26 9.71 7.31 -36.00
N ASN A 27 9.40 7.48 -34.72
CA ASN A 27 8.07 7.55 -34.13
C ASN A 27 7.03 8.15 -35.10
N LYS A 28 6.24 7.29 -35.73
CA LYS A 28 4.95 7.61 -36.35
C LYS A 28 3.97 6.68 -35.66
N VAL A 29 3.28 7.18 -34.65
CA VAL A 29 2.12 6.51 -34.06
C VAL A 29 1.15 6.28 -35.22
N SER A 30 1.13 5.06 -35.74
CA SER A 30 0.19 4.62 -36.74
C SER A 30 -1.20 4.83 -36.16
N LYS A 31 -2.00 5.72 -36.76
CA LYS A 31 -3.44 5.74 -36.60
C LYS A 31 -3.94 4.38 -37.05
N SER A 32 -4.04 3.44 -36.11
CA SER A 32 -4.67 2.16 -36.34
C SER A 32 -6.07 2.39 -36.87
N ASN A 33 -6.34 1.73 -37.98
CA ASN A 33 -7.50 1.86 -38.84
C ASN A 33 -8.82 1.68 -38.06
N LYS A 34 -9.42 2.77 -37.56
CA LYS A 34 -10.80 2.80 -37.01
C LYS A 34 -11.87 2.79 -38.13
N LYS A 35 -11.66 2.05 -39.22
CA LYS A 35 -12.71 1.81 -40.22
C LYS A 35 -13.22 0.40 -40.04
N GLY A 36 -14.27 0.25 -39.25
CA GLY A 36 -14.98 -1.04 -39.11
C GLY A 36 -15.56 -1.34 -37.73
N LEU A 37 -15.43 -0.47 -36.73
CA LEU A 37 -16.15 -0.67 -35.47
C LEU A 37 -17.60 -0.21 -35.65
N ASN A 38 -18.58 -1.07 -35.32
CA ASN A 38 -19.98 -0.65 -35.31
C ASN A 38 -20.15 0.51 -34.30
N PRO A 39 -20.85 1.60 -34.66
CA PRO A 39 -20.93 2.84 -33.89
C PRO A 39 -21.48 2.66 -32.46
N LEU A 40 -22.20 1.57 -32.19
CA LEU A 40 -22.62 1.20 -30.83
C LEU A 40 -21.43 0.79 -29.94
N TYR A 41 -20.38 0.17 -30.49
CA TYR A 41 -19.18 -0.20 -29.75
C TYR A 41 -18.32 1.01 -29.42
N GLU A 42 -18.14 1.96 -30.34
CA GLU A 42 -17.35 3.16 -30.05
C GLU A 42 -17.99 3.99 -28.92
N ARG A 43 -19.32 4.13 -28.94
CA ARG A 43 -20.08 4.82 -27.89
C ARG A 43 -20.00 4.10 -26.54
N ASN A 44 -20.11 2.77 -26.53
CA ASN A 44 -19.97 1.98 -25.31
C ASN A 44 -18.53 2.01 -24.77
N LEU A 45 -17.52 1.99 -25.64
CA LEU A 45 -16.11 2.10 -25.25
C LEU A 45 -15.79 3.48 -24.67
N GLU A 46 -16.35 4.56 -25.21
CA GLU A 46 -16.21 5.90 -24.65
C GLU A 46 -16.84 6.02 -23.25
N ILE A 47 -18.03 5.44 -23.05
CA ILE A 47 -18.69 5.39 -21.72
C ILE A 47 -17.83 4.60 -20.73
N ILE A 48 -17.29 3.44 -21.14
CA ILE A 48 -16.39 2.64 -20.31
C ILE A 48 -15.12 3.42 -19.98
N MET A 49 -14.50 4.10 -20.96
CA MET A 49 -13.28 4.89 -20.74
C MET A 49 -13.52 6.09 -19.82
N MET A 50 -14.64 6.81 -19.97
CA MET A 50 -15.01 7.93 -19.10
C MET A 50 -15.28 7.45 -17.66
N ASN A 51 -15.99 6.33 -17.50
CA ASN A 51 -16.22 5.71 -16.19
C ASN A 51 -14.91 5.19 -15.57
N MET A 52 -14.03 4.58 -16.37
CA MET A 52 -12.70 4.16 -15.93
C MET A 52 -11.82 5.32 -15.52
N GLN A 53 -11.89 6.46 -16.22
CA GLN A 53 -11.11 7.64 -15.86
C GLN A 53 -11.60 8.26 -14.54
N ASN A 54 -12.91 8.26 -14.30
CA ASN A 54 -13.49 8.68 -13.02
C ASN A 54 -13.14 7.69 -11.89
N MET A 55 -13.19 6.38 -12.15
CA MET A 55 -12.77 5.34 -11.20
C MET A 55 -11.29 5.47 -10.86
N MET A 56 -10.41 5.65 -11.85
CA MET A 56 -8.97 5.82 -11.64
C MET A 56 -8.67 7.05 -10.79
N LYS A 57 -9.35 8.18 -11.01
CA LYS A 57 -9.21 9.38 -10.16
C LYS A 57 -9.65 9.12 -8.72
N GLN A 58 -10.76 8.41 -8.52
CA GLN A 58 -11.23 8.03 -7.18
C GLN A 58 -10.27 7.07 -6.49
N ALA A 59 -9.77 6.06 -7.21
CA ALA A 59 -8.78 5.11 -6.71
C ALA A 59 -7.46 5.80 -6.34
N GLN A 60 -6.96 6.73 -7.17
CA GLN A 60 -5.77 7.53 -6.86
C GLN A 60 -5.96 8.40 -5.61
N LYS A 61 -7.15 9.01 -5.45
CA LYS A 61 -7.47 9.79 -4.25
C LYS A 61 -7.51 8.89 -3.01
N LEU A 62 -8.14 7.72 -3.12
CA LEU A 62 -8.21 6.75 -2.04
C LEU A 62 -6.81 6.25 -1.65
N GLN A 63 -5.97 5.91 -2.63
CA GLN A 63 -4.59 5.47 -2.41
C GLN A 63 -3.81 6.51 -1.60
N LYS A 64 -3.84 7.78 -2.01
CA LYS A 64 -3.18 8.87 -1.27
C LYS A 64 -3.77 9.07 0.13
N GLN A 65 -5.08 8.97 0.29
CA GLN A 65 -5.72 9.13 1.59
C GLN A 65 -5.38 7.98 2.54
N MET A 66 -5.26 6.76 2.01
CA MET A 66 -4.86 5.58 2.77
C MET A 66 -3.40 5.68 3.22
N GLU A 67 -2.48 6.03 2.30
CA GLU A 67 -1.07 6.26 2.63
C GLU A 67 -0.92 7.36 3.69
N LYS A 68 -1.63 8.49 3.53
CA LYS A 68 -1.61 9.58 4.50
C LYS A 68 -2.16 9.15 5.86
N SER A 69 -3.31 8.48 5.90
CA SER A 69 -3.92 8.06 7.16
C SER A 69 -3.07 7.01 7.87
N GLN A 70 -2.42 6.12 7.13
CA GLN A 70 -1.50 5.14 7.69
C GLN A 70 -0.27 5.83 8.32
N ALA A 71 0.30 6.81 7.63
CA ALA A 71 1.41 7.61 8.17
C ALA A 71 1.00 8.45 9.40
N GLU A 72 -0.21 9.04 9.39
CA GLU A 72 -0.75 9.79 10.53
C GLU A 72 -0.99 8.87 11.74
N LEU A 73 -1.57 7.68 11.54
CA LEU A 73 -1.73 6.69 12.59
C LEU A 73 -0.38 6.28 13.18
N ALA A 74 0.59 5.95 12.33
CA ALA A 74 1.95 5.57 12.73
C ALA A 74 2.61 6.62 13.63
N ALA A 75 2.45 7.91 13.29
CA ALA A 75 3.01 9.04 14.03
C ALA A 75 2.18 9.46 15.26
N THR A 76 0.95 8.97 15.40
CA THR A 76 0.09 9.29 16.55
C THR A 76 0.59 8.55 17.78
N THR A 77 0.63 9.25 18.92
CA THR A 77 0.94 8.67 20.22
C THR A 77 -0.33 8.27 20.95
N PHE A 78 -0.32 7.10 21.56
CA PHE A 78 -1.39 6.51 22.34
C PHE A 78 -0.88 6.31 23.76
N THR A 79 -1.71 6.67 24.74
CA THR A 79 -1.35 6.61 26.15
C THR A 79 -2.22 5.56 26.82
N GLY A 80 -1.61 4.44 27.17
CA GLY A 80 -2.24 3.39 27.97
C GLY A 80 -1.94 3.55 29.44
N LYS A 81 -2.86 3.12 30.29
CA LYS A 81 -2.75 3.28 31.74
C LYS A 81 -3.08 1.98 32.47
N SER A 82 -2.40 1.76 33.59
CA SER A 82 -2.73 0.69 34.53
C SER A 82 -3.92 1.07 35.41
N ALA A 83 -4.29 0.16 36.32
CA ALA A 83 -5.20 0.48 37.41
C ALA A 83 -4.74 1.75 38.15
N GLN A 84 -5.69 2.68 38.37
CA GLN A 84 -5.50 3.93 39.12
C GLN A 84 -4.42 4.87 38.58
N ASP A 85 -4.07 4.77 37.28
CA ASP A 85 -3.09 5.64 36.61
C ASP A 85 -1.67 5.62 37.26
N LEU A 86 -1.32 4.58 38.03
CA LEU A 86 -0.01 4.50 38.68
C LEU A 86 1.14 4.19 37.69
N VAL A 87 0.83 3.50 36.59
CA VAL A 87 1.75 3.26 35.47
C VAL A 87 1.11 3.76 34.19
N VAL A 88 1.85 4.58 33.45
CA VAL A 88 1.42 5.19 32.18
C VAL A 88 2.44 4.82 31.11
N ALA A 89 1.97 4.18 30.04
CA ALA A 89 2.78 3.81 28.89
C ALA A 89 2.36 4.60 27.64
N GLU A 90 3.31 5.23 26.99
CA GLU A 90 3.12 5.94 25.73
C GLU A 90 3.69 5.12 24.57
N LEU A 91 2.86 4.83 23.58
CA LEU A 91 3.24 4.07 22.40
C LEU A 91 2.89 4.84 21.12
N THR A 92 3.68 4.70 20.07
CA THR A 92 3.30 5.17 18.73
C THR A 92 2.30 4.20 18.08
N GLY A 93 1.55 4.65 17.08
CA GLY A 93 0.67 3.77 16.29
C GLY A 93 1.41 2.63 15.57
N ASP A 94 2.72 2.75 15.36
CA ASP A 94 3.60 1.65 14.93
C ASP A 94 3.93 0.62 16.02
N LYS A 95 3.23 0.67 17.16
CA LYS A 95 3.43 -0.22 18.33
C LYS A 95 4.85 -0.15 18.92
N LYS A 96 5.46 1.03 18.92
CA LYS A 96 6.74 1.29 19.59
C LYS A 96 6.51 2.00 20.89
N VAL A 97 7.13 1.53 21.96
CA VAL A 97 7.12 2.21 23.26
C VAL A 97 8.00 3.45 23.18
N VAL A 98 7.43 4.61 23.50
CA VAL A 98 8.10 5.92 23.54
C VAL A 98 8.51 6.25 24.96
N ASN A 99 7.62 6.03 25.92
CA ASN A 99 7.85 6.39 27.31
C ASN A 99 7.05 5.47 28.24
N ILE A 100 7.57 5.26 29.46
CA ILE A 100 6.83 4.64 30.56
C ILE A 100 7.11 5.47 31.81
N THR A 101 6.04 5.91 32.47
CA THR A 101 6.09 6.71 33.69
C THR A 101 5.47 5.91 34.83
N PHE A 102 6.15 5.92 35.98
CA PHE A 102 5.73 5.26 37.21
C PHE A 102 5.48 6.31 38.29
N ALA A 103 4.37 6.20 39.00
CA ALA A 103 4.11 7.00 40.20
C ALA A 103 4.93 6.46 41.38
N ASP A 104 5.41 7.33 42.27
CA ASP A 104 6.22 6.93 43.44
C ASP A 104 5.54 5.84 44.29
N ALA A 105 4.20 5.84 44.33
CA ALA A 105 3.40 4.87 45.07
C ALA A 105 3.52 3.41 44.58
N VAL A 106 4.00 3.17 43.35
CA VAL A 106 4.18 1.82 42.78
C VAL A 106 5.65 1.38 42.75
N VAL A 107 6.58 2.27 43.08
CA VAL A 107 8.03 1.98 43.04
C VAL A 107 8.49 1.48 44.41
N ASP A 108 8.14 0.23 44.73
CA ASP A 108 8.57 -0.46 45.94
C ASP A 108 9.54 -1.62 45.60
N PRO A 109 10.79 -1.61 46.12
CA PRO A 109 11.73 -2.71 45.90
C PRO A 109 11.28 -4.05 46.49
N ASP A 110 10.39 -4.05 47.48
CA ASP A 110 9.86 -5.26 48.10
C ASP A 110 8.62 -5.81 47.35
N ASP A 111 8.02 -5.03 46.43
CA ASP A 111 6.83 -5.38 45.64
C ASP A 111 7.00 -5.10 44.13
N VAL A 112 8.02 -5.74 43.54
CA VAL A 112 8.30 -5.64 42.09
C VAL A 112 7.24 -6.37 41.25
N GLU A 113 6.60 -7.40 41.79
CA GLU A 113 5.58 -8.20 41.10
C GLU A 113 4.39 -7.33 40.70
N THR A 114 3.88 -6.50 41.62
CA THR A 114 2.78 -5.58 41.33
C THR A 114 3.18 -4.55 40.27
N LEU A 115 4.40 -3.98 40.33
CA LEU A 115 4.87 -3.04 39.31
C LEU A 115 4.93 -3.68 37.91
N GLN A 116 5.37 -4.94 37.82
CA GLN A 116 5.41 -5.69 36.55
C GLN A 116 4.00 -5.89 35.98
N ASP A 117 3.05 -6.35 36.81
CA ASP A 117 1.66 -6.57 36.40
C ASP A 117 1.01 -5.28 35.89
N MET A 118 1.21 -4.17 36.61
CA MET A 118 0.68 -2.87 36.21
C MET A 118 1.31 -2.35 34.93
N THR A 119 2.61 -2.61 34.71
CA THR A 119 3.30 -2.28 33.45
C THR A 119 2.70 -3.05 32.28
N VAL A 120 2.48 -4.36 32.44
CA VAL A 120 1.82 -5.20 31.43
C VAL A 120 0.43 -4.68 31.12
N GLN A 121 -0.34 -4.28 32.14
CA GLN A 121 -1.66 -3.72 31.98
C GLN A 121 -1.64 -2.42 31.14
N ALA A 122 -0.78 -1.47 31.49
CA ALA A 122 -0.67 -0.19 30.78
C ALA A 122 -0.25 -0.37 29.31
N LEU A 123 0.68 -1.29 29.04
CA LEU A 123 1.11 -1.61 27.68
C LEU A 123 -0.02 -2.25 26.85
N ASN A 124 -0.73 -3.22 27.43
CA ASN A 124 -1.85 -3.88 26.75
C ASN A 124 -3.00 -2.90 26.48
N ASP A 125 -3.27 -1.98 27.39
CA ASP A 125 -4.25 -0.91 27.19
C ASP A 125 -3.86 -0.02 26.00
N ALA A 126 -2.62 0.47 25.95
CA ALA A 126 -2.12 1.26 24.82
C ALA A 126 -2.20 0.50 23.49
N LEU A 127 -1.81 -0.77 23.48
CA LEU A 127 -1.91 -1.64 22.30
C LEU A 127 -3.36 -1.83 21.84
N GLY A 128 -4.30 -1.99 22.78
CA GLY A 128 -5.72 -2.05 22.50
C GLY A 128 -6.24 -0.78 21.83
N GLN A 129 -5.84 0.39 22.33
CA GLN A 129 -6.19 1.68 21.72
C GLN A 129 -5.64 1.83 20.29
N ILE A 130 -4.39 1.39 20.05
CA ILE A 130 -3.78 1.38 18.71
C ILE A 130 -4.57 0.46 17.76
N ASP A 131 -4.95 -0.73 18.20
CA ASP A 131 -5.70 -1.68 17.39
C ASP A 131 -7.10 -1.16 17.06
N GLU A 132 -7.77 -0.49 18.00
CA GLU A 132 -9.07 0.15 17.77
C GLU A 132 -8.95 1.32 16.78
N ALA A 133 -7.95 2.19 16.95
CA ALA A 133 -7.70 3.30 16.03
C ALA A 133 -7.37 2.82 14.61
N THR A 134 -6.59 1.74 14.50
CA THR A 134 -6.26 1.10 13.22
C THR A 134 -7.50 0.53 12.55
N LYS A 135 -8.34 -0.22 13.29
CA LYS A 135 -9.62 -0.75 12.78
C LYS A 135 -10.55 0.37 12.33
N LYS A 136 -10.63 1.47 13.09
CA LYS A 136 -11.46 2.63 12.75
C LYS A 136 -11.01 3.32 11.48
N SER A 137 -9.70 3.50 11.30
CA SER A 137 -9.14 4.06 10.06
C SER A 137 -9.49 3.18 8.86
N ILE A 138 -9.20 1.87 8.93
CA ILE A 138 -9.51 0.92 7.84
C ILE A 138 -11.02 0.88 7.55
N GLY A 139 -11.87 0.83 8.59
CA GLY A 139 -13.32 0.85 8.46
C GLY A 139 -13.85 2.12 7.79
N ALA A 140 -13.25 3.28 8.06
CA ALA A 140 -13.60 4.55 7.42
C ALA A 140 -13.29 4.56 5.91
N PHE A 141 -12.33 3.77 5.45
CA PHE A 141 -12.03 3.56 4.03
C PHE A 141 -12.92 2.50 3.40
N ALA A 142 -13.17 1.39 4.09
CA ALA A 142 -14.03 0.31 3.61
C ALA A 142 -15.47 0.78 3.33
N GLY A 143 -16.02 1.67 4.17
CA GLY A 143 -17.37 2.23 3.96
C GLY A 143 -17.48 3.24 2.81
N LYS A 144 -16.37 3.66 2.21
CA LYS A 144 -16.34 4.62 1.09
C LYS A 144 -16.07 3.98 -0.26
N LEU A 145 -15.82 2.68 -0.29
CA LEU A 145 -15.62 1.93 -1.53
C LEU A 145 -16.99 1.56 -2.11
N PRO A 146 -17.35 2.05 -3.31
CA PRO A 146 -18.53 1.58 -4.01
C PRO A 146 -18.22 0.18 -4.55
N PHE A 147 -18.55 -0.83 -3.75
CA PHE A 147 -18.76 -2.19 -4.25
C PHE A 147 -20.23 -2.36 -4.57
#